data_AF-X0WVU1-F1
#
_entry.id   AF-X0WVU1-F1
#
_cell.length_a   1.000
_cell.length_b   1.000
_cell.length_c   1.000
_cell.angle_alpha   90.00
_cell.angle_beta   90.00
_cell.angle_gamma   90.00
#
_symmetry.space_group_name_H-M   'P 1'
#
loop_
_entity.id
_entity.type
_entity.pdbx_description
1 polymer ?
#
loop_
_entity_poly.entity_id
_entity_poly.type
_entity_poly.pdbx_seq_one_letter_code
_entity_poly.pdbx_strand_id
1 'polypeptide(L)'
;MDTYDSLFSPERLLNEQVARQVFNILPEHGPVMVIMDRDRNCWPSDSERFAELNIDESFLMELCAKVDDGDEPIITQAEDYSIIAAQLA
;
A
#
# COMPACT_ATOMS: atom_id res chain seq x y z
N MET A 1 2.52 -13.52 30.51
CA MET A 1 3.63 -13.46 29.54
C MET A 1 2.94 -13.22 28.21
N ASP A 2 2.50 -11.98 27.99
CA ASP A 2 1.42 -11.65 27.03
C ASP A 2 1.75 -10.37 26.25
N THR A 3 3.03 -10.14 25.97
CA THR A 3 3.51 -8.96 25.22
C THR A 3 4.13 -9.31 23.88
N TYR A 4 4.24 -10.61 23.55
CA TYR A 4 4.83 -11.07 22.29
C TYR A 4 3.81 -11.41 21.19
N ASP A 5 2.55 -11.72 21.53
CA ASP A 5 1.53 -12.06 20.53
C ASP A 5 1.00 -10.85 19.73
N SER A 6 1.16 -9.64 20.26
CA SER A 6 0.67 -8.42 19.58
C SER A 6 1.62 -7.88 18.51
N LEU A 7 2.86 -8.38 18.43
CA LEU A 7 3.88 -7.91 17.48
C LEU A 7 4.04 -8.81 16.26
N PHE A 8 3.41 -9.99 16.28
CA PHE A 8 3.50 -11.00 15.22
C PHE A 8 2.10 -11.46 14.83
N SER A 9 1.30 -10.57 14.25
CA SER A 9 0.14 -11.06 13.52
C SER A 9 0.67 -11.83 12.29
N PRO A 10 0.28 -13.09 12.08
CA PRO A 10 0.69 -13.87 10.91
C PRO A 10 0.39 -13.15 9.59
N GLU A 11 -0.67 -12.33 9.59
CA GLU A 11 -1.12 -11.52 8.47
C GLU A 11 -0.10 -10.43 8.08
N ARG A 12 0.51 -9.75 9.06
CA ARG A 12 1.53 -8.73 8.80
C ARG A 12 2.78 -9.31 8.15
N LEU A 13 3.24 -10.47 8.63
CA LEU A 13 4.39 -11.18 8.04
C LEU A 13 4.10 -11.65 6.61
N LEU A 14 2.88 -12.13 6.35
CA LEU A 14 2.46 -12.52 5.02
C LEU A 14 2.44 -11.32 4.07
N ASN A 15 1.86 -10.19 4.50
CA ASN A 15 1.82 -8.96 3.70
C ASN A 15 3.23 -8.42 3.40
N GLU A 16 4.14 -8.44 4.37
CA GLU A 16 5.56 -8.09 4.16
C GLU A 16 6.23 -9.00 3.12
N GLN A 17 5.94 -10.31 3.15
CA GLN A 17 6.50 -11.25 2.18
C GLN A 17 5.93 -11.04 0.78
N VAL A 18 4.63 -10.78 0.66
CA VAL A 18 3.96 -10.45 -0.61
C VAL A 18 4.54 -9.17 -1.19
N ALA A 19 4.63 -8.11 -0.38
CA ALA A 19 5.22 -6.83 -0.77
C ALA A 19 6.62 -7.01 -1.33
N ARG A 20 7.49 -7.76 -0.63
CA ARG A 20 8.85 -8.01 -1.10
C ARG A 20 8.90 -8.75 -2.44
N GLN A 21 8.01 -9.71 -2.67
CA GLN A 21 7.96 -10.43 -3.96
C GLN A 21 7.49 -9.53 -5.10
N VAL A 22 6.44 -8.73 -4.85
CA VAL A 22 5.91 -7.78 -5.83
C VAL A 22 6.94 -6.69 -6.16
N PHE A 23 7.67 -6.19 -5.16
CA PHE A 23 8.66 -5.12 -5.40
C PHE A 23 9.89 -5.62 -6.15
N ASN A 24 10.26 -6.90 -6.05
CA ASN A 24 11.40 -7.47 -6.79
C ASN A 24 11.24 -7.43 -8.31
N ILE A 25 10.02 -7.29 -8.84
CA ILE A 25 9.78 -7.19 -10.29
C ILE A 25 9.64 -5.74 -10.77
N LEU A 26 9.63 -4.75 -9.86
CA LEU A 26 9.57 -3.35 -10.23
C LEU A 26 10.90 -2.89 -10.84
N PRO A 27 10.88 -2.11 -11.94
CA PRO A 27 12.10 -1.52 -12.48
C PRO A 27 12.66 -0.47 -11.51
N GLU A 28 13.99 -0.28 -11.49
CA GLU A 28 14.69 0.65 -10.56
C GLU A 28 14.15 2.09 -10.61
N HIS A 29 13.68 2.54 -11.78
CA HIS A 29 13.06 3.86 -11.98
C HIS A 29 11.56 3.77 -12.27
N GLY A 30 10.91 2.74 -11.72
CA GLY A 30 9.48 2.51 -11.86
C GLY A 30 8.59 3.45 -11.04
N PRO A 31 7.26 3.25 -11.15
CA PRO A 31 6.31 3.91 -10.27
C PRO A 31 6.57 3.53 -8.80
N VAL A 32 6.27 4.43 -7.89
CA VAL A 32 6.21 4.10 -6.46
C VAL A 32 4.97 3.23 -6.26
N MET A 33 5.17 2.01 -5.80
CA MET A 33 4.07 1.10 -5.48
C MET A 33 3.88 1.05 -3.97
N VAL A 34 2.63 0.94 -3.55
CA VAL A 34 2.29 0.84 -2.13
C VAL A 34 1.29 -0.29 -1.98
N ILE A 35 1.56 -1.19 -1.04
CA ILE A 35 0.58 -2.19 -0.59
C ILE A 35 0.01 -1.71 0.73
N MET A 36 -1.30 -1.72 0.87
CA MET A 36 -1.99 -1.37 2.10
C MET A 36 -2.91 -2.51 2.51
N ASP A 37 -2.98 -2.79 3.81
CA ASP A 37 -3.99 -3.68 4.36
C ASP A 37 -5.15 -2.91 4.97
N ARG A 38 -6.15 -3.65 5.45
CA ARG A 38 -7.36 -3.10 6.08
C ARG A 38 -7.08 -2.46 7.45
N ASP A 39 -5.98 -2.84 8.09
CA ASP A 39 -5.53 -2.28 9.37
C ASP A 39 -4.66 -1.02 9.18
N ARG A 40 -4.60 -0.49 7.95
CA ARG A 40 -3.84 0.71 7.56
C ARG A 40 -2.33 0.53 7.61
N ASN A 41 -1.85 -0.72 7.70
CA ASN A 41 -0.44 -0.96 7.50
C ASN A 41 -0.11 -0.69 6.03
N CYS A 42 1.03 -0.06 5.82
CA CYS A 42 1.46 0.44 4.53
C CYS A 42 2.89 -0.03 4.25
N TRP A 43 3.09 -0.63 3.08
CA TRP A 43 4.38 -1.08 2.59
C TRP A 43 4.66 -0.39 1.26
N PRO A 44 5.41 0.73 1.26
CA PRO A 44 5.88 1.34 0.03
C PRO A 44 7.08 0.57 -0.54
N SER A 45 7.21 0.54 -1.87
CA SER A 45 8.37 0.00 -2.57
C SER A 45 9.62 0.84 -2.36
N ASP A 46 9.43 2.14 -2.11
CA ASP A 46 10.47 3.12 -1.80
C ASP A 46 9.89 4.12 -0.79
N SER A 47 10.29 3.99 0.47
CA SER A 47 9.75 4.80 1.56
C SER A 47 10.13 6.28 1.44
N GLU A 48 11.31 6.59 0.90
CA GLU A 48 11.77 7.98 0.74
C GLU A 48 10.96 8.66 -0.35
N ARG A 49 10.88 8.03 -1.54
CA ARG A 49 10.07 8.57 -2.64
C ARG A 49 8.59 8.65 -2.28
N PHE A 50 8.05 7.68 -1.54
CA PHE A 50 6.65 7.72 -1.09
C PHE A 50 6.39 8.89 -0.13
N ALA A 51 7.29 9.15 0.82
CA ALA A 51 7.16 10.28 1.73
C ALA A 51 7.23 11.63 0.98
N GLU A 52 8.05 11.73 -0.07
CA GLU A 52 8.14 12.92 -0.92
C GLU A 52 6.87 13.21 -1.73
N LEU A 53 6.04 12.19 -2.01
CA LEU A 53 4.75 12.40 -2.68
C LEU A 53 3.77 13.19 -1.79
N ASN A 54 3.98 13.20 -0.47
CA ASN A 54 3.18 13.92 0.51
C ASN A 54 1.65 13.68 0.35
N ILE A 55 1.28 12.45 0.01
CA ILE A 55 -0.13 12.06 -0.16
C ILE A 55 -0.77 11.88 1.21
N ASP A 56 -1.92 12.53 1.40
CA ASP A 56 -2.67 12.46 2.65
C ASP A 56 -3.18 11.04 2.94
N GLU A 57 -2.99 10.58 4.19
CA GLU A 57 -3.41 9.24 4.62
C GLU A 57 -4.93 9.03 4.49
N SER A 58 -5.73 10.07 4.77
CA SER A 58 -7.19 9.97 4.67
C SER A 58 -7.64 9.83 3.22
N PHE A 59 -6.93 10.45 2.28
CA PHE A 59 -7.15 10.27 0.85
C PHE A 59 -6.86 8.83 0.41
N LEU A 60 -5.73 8.25 0.83
CA LEU A 60 -5.42 6.83 0.54
C LEU A 60 -6.51 5.90 1.10
N MET A 61 -7.04 6.21 2.28
CA MET A 61 -8.10 5.41 2.90
C MET A 61 -9.44 5.52 2.18
N GLU A 62 -9.75 6.68 1.60
CA GLU A 62 -10.91 6.83 0.72
C GLU A 62 -10.77 5.94 -0.52
N LEU A 63 -9.57 5.85 -1.10
CA LEU A 63 -9.31 4.99 -2.25
C LEU A 63 -9.45 3.51 -1.88
N CYS A 64 -8.91 3.07 -0.74
CA CYS A 64 -9.07 1.71 -0.26
C CYS A 64 -10.56 1.35 -0.05
N ALA A 65 -11.34 2.23 0.56
CA ALA A 65 -12.77 2.00 0.78
C ALA A 65 -13.54 1.81 -0.53
N LYS A 66 -13.27 2.64 -1.54
CA LYS A 66 -13.87 2.50 -2.88
C LYS A 66 -13.48 1.18 -3.55
N VAL A 67 -12.21 0.78 -3.45
CA VAL A 67 -11.77 -0.52 -3.98
C VAL A 67 -12.47 -1.67 -3.26
N ASP A 68 -12.57 -1.64 -1.93
CA ASP A 68 -13.29 -2.65 -1.14
C ASP A 68 -14.79 -2.71 -1.48
N ASP A 69 -15.40 -1.58 -1.90
CA ASP A 69 -16.79 -1.50 -2.39
C ASP A 69 -16.95 -2.02 -3.83
N GLY A 70 -15.86 -2.38 -4.51
CA GLY A 70 -15.82 -2.95 -5.85
C GLY A 70 -15.60 -1.95 -6.98
N ASP A 71 -15.31 -0.68 -6.65
CA ASP A 71 -14.93 0.33 -7.64
C ASP A 71 -13.46 0.12 -8.05
N GLU A 72 -13.17 -0.87 -8.90
CA GLU A 72 -11.81 -1.17 -9.36
C GLU A 72 -11.65 -1.33 -10.89
N PRO A 73 -10.52 -0.85 -11.47
CA PRO A 73 -9.49 -0.03 -10.84
C PRO A 73 -9.94 1.42 -10.66
N ILE A 74 -9.44 2.08 -9.62
CA ILE A 74 -9.55 3.53 -9.45
C ILE A 74 -8.35 4.18 -10.12
N ILE A 75 -8.61 5.14 -11.00
CA ILE A 75 -7.58 6.00 -11.59
C ILE A 75 -7.92 7.44 -11.19
N THR A 76 -7.02 8.07 -10.44
CA THR A 76 -7.20 9.43 -9.94
C THR A 76 -5.86 10.18 -9.95
N GLN A 77 -5.89 11.42 -9.50
CA GLN A 77 -4.72 12.29 -9.41
C GLN A 77 -4.62 12.88 -8.00
N ALA A 78 -3.41 12.90 -7.45
CA ALA A 78 -3.07 13.71 -6.28
C ALA A 78 -1.96 14.67 -6.69
N GLU A 79 -2.28 15.97 -6.67
CA GLU A 79 -1.39 17.03 -7.17
C GLU A 79 -0.86 16.71 -8.58
N ASP A 80 0.44 16.50 -8.72
CA ASP A 80 1.11 16.21 -10.01
C ASP A 80 1.28 14.72 -10.30
N TYR A 81 0.74 13.84 -9.44
CA TYR A 81 0.91 12.38 -9.53
C TYR A 81 -0.38 11.69 -9.94
N SER A 82 -0.26 10.76 -10.89
CA SER A 82 -1.35 9.81 -11.18
C SER A 82 -1.30 8.65 -10.20
N ILE A 83 -2.45 8.32 -9.62
CA ILE A 83 -2.62 7.20 -8.69
C ILE A 83 -3.54 6.18 -9.33
N ILE A 84 -3.10 4.92 -9.30
CA ILE A 84 -3.89 3.76 -9.72
C ILE A 84 -4.02 2.86 -8.50
N ALA A 85 -5.25 2.56 -8.09
CA ALA A 85 -5.56 1.69 -6.96
C ALA A 85 -6.45 0.53 -7.43
N ALA A 86 -6.14 -0.67 -6.95
CA ALA A 86 -6.90 -1.90 -7.22
C ALA A 86 -6.64 -2.91 -6.11
N GLN A 87 -7.52 -3.90 -5.96
CA GLN A 87 -7.32 -4.97 -4.99
C GLN A 87 -6.24 -5.96 -5.48
N LEU A 88 -5.45 -6.50 -4.55
CA LEU A 88 -4.58 -7.64 -4.81
C LEU A 88 -5.42 -8.93 -4.67
N ALA A 89 -5.52 -9.69 -5.77
CA ALA A 89 -6.33 -10.91 -5.88
C ALA A 89 -5.81 -12.09 -5.04
#